data_AF-A0A5J9TZ58-F1
#
_entry.id   AF-A0A5J9TZ58-F1
#
_cell.length_a   1.000
_cell.length_b   1.000
_cell.length_c   1.000
_cell.angle_alpha   90.00
_cell.angle_beta   90.00
_cell.angle_gamma   90.00
#
_symmetry.space_group_name_H-M   'P 1'
#
loop_
_entity.id
_entity.type
_entity.pdbx_description
1 polymer ?
#
loop_
_entity_poly.entity_id
_entity_poly.type
_entity_poly.pdbx_seq_one_letter_code
_entity_poly.pdbx_strand_id
1 'polypeptide(L)'
;MPCPEFDAAGGRQKTKPPPPGLQIRQVWADNVEREFKLIRAAIEHFPYVSMDTEFPGVIHVPTKHHASLTAGERYALLKANVDALHLIQVGLTFAASPTSPPALAFEINLREFDPRLHRHAPESVRLLADNGVDFAAHRARGVPATAFSALMMSSGLVCCNHNHNHGGVTWVTFSSAYDFAYLIKLLMGRKLPRSQADFLRYVRVFFGHNVYDVKHMMRYCAGLYGGLDRVAAALGVERAAGRSHQAGSDSVLTWDTFRRIKQVYFPKEGVLNSFAGVIFGLEELNGLAAAEEAKPAETKKVNVAASARTNKLRPSGPQRKKTTSAPPPHVYRAVSAPPPQAPVYRAVATPAFPV
;
A
#
# COMPACT_ATOMS: atom_id res chain seq x y z
N MET A 1 -15.67 -35.00 -60.11
CA MET A 1 -14.21 -34.86 -59.95
C MET A 1 -13.63 -34.45 -61.29
N PRO A 2 -12.66 -33.52 -61.35
CA PRO A 2 -11.78 -33.12 -60.26
C PRO A 2 -11.96 -31.67 -59.77
N CYS A 3 -11.61 -31.50 -58.50
CA CYS A 3 -11.36 -30.23 -57.80
C CYS A 3 -10.12 -29.51 -58.34
N PRO A 4 -9.95 -28.23 -57.99
CA PRO A 4 -8.63 -27.71 -57.65
C PRO A 4 -8.60 -27.20 -56.20
N GLU A 5 -7.75 -27.90 -55.44
CA GLU A 5 -6.75 -27.42 -54.49
C GLU A 5 -7.08 -26.27 -53.51
N PHE A 6 -7.01 -26.66 -52.23
CA PHE A 6 -6.86 -25.77 -51.08
C PHE A 6 -5.48 -25.12 -51.09
N ASP A 7 -5.42 -23.81 -51.28
CA ASP A 7 -4.26 -23.01 -50.90
C ASP A 7 -4.39 -22.56 -49.44
N ALA A 8 -3.67 -23.25 -48.57
CA ALA A 8 -3.40 -22.86 -47.20
C ALA A 8 -2.31 -21.76 -47.20
N ALA A 9 -2.70 -20.50 -47.22
CA ALA A 9 -1.83 -19.38 -46.90
C ALA A 9 -2.32 -18.68 -45.63
N GLY A 10 -1.64 -18.96 -44.51
CA GLY A 10 -1.94 -18.45 -43.19
C GLY A 10 -2.04 -16.93 -43.15
N GLY A 11 -3.26 -16.43 -43.00
CA GLY A 11 -3.50 -15.06 -42.57
C GLY A 11 -2.88 -14.86 -41.19
N ARG A 12 -1.74 -14.16 -41.14
CA ARG A 12 -1.24 -13.57 -39.90
C ARG A 12 -2.35 -12.68 -39.35
N GLN A 13 -3.07 -13.17 -38.35
CA GLN A 13 -3.80 -12.30 -37.44
C GLN A 13 -2.79 -11.26 -36.95
N LYS A 14 -2.93 -10.01 -37.41
CA LYS A 14 -2.26 -8.88 -36.78
C LYS A 14 -2.79 -8.86 -35.35
N THR A 15 -2.01 -9.43 -34.43
CA THR A 15 -2.26 -9.28 -33.01
C THR A 15 -2.32 -7.78 -32.77
N LYS A 16 -3.51 -7.31 -32.38
CA LYS A 16 -3.69 -5.93 -31.92
C LYS A 16 -2.60 -5.71 -30.87
N PRO A 17 -1.80 -4.64 -30.93
CA PRO A 17 -0.81 -4.40 -29.89
C PRO A 17 -1.55 -4.44 -28.55
N PRO A 18 -0.97 -5.07 -27.51
CA PRO A 18 -1.58 -5.07 -26.21
C PRO A 18 -1.95 -3.63 -25.85
N PRO A 19 -3.12 -3.39 -25.23
CA PRO A 19 -3.48 -2.05 -24.81
C PRO A 19 -2.29 -1.42 -24.06
N PRO A 20 -1.95 -0.15 -24.31
CA PRO A 20 -0.85 0.49 -23.60
C PRO A 20 -1.06 0.30 -22.10
N GLY A 21 -0.05 -0.24 -21.41
CA GLY A 21 -0.08 -0.37 -19.96
C GLY A 21 -0.28 1.00 -19.30
N LEU A 22 -0.82 1.02 -18.08
CA LEU A 22 -1.01 2.25 -17.32
C LEU A 22 0.33 2.99 -17.21
N GLN A 23 0.38 4.23 -17.70
CA GLN A 23 1.54 5.10 -17.58
C GLN A 23 1.35 6.08 -16.42
N ILE A 24 2.32 6.10 -15.49
CA ILE A 24 2.39 7.15 -14.46
C ILE A 24 3.00 8.41 -15.08
N ARG A 25 2.22 9.49 -15.08
CA ARG A 25 2.58 10.76 -15.71
C ARG A 25 3.36 11.61 -14.71
N GLN A 26 4.64 11.84 -15.00
CA GLN A 26 5.52 12.66 -14.19
C GLN A 26 5.20 14.15 -14.35
N VAL A 27 4.84 14.81 -13.25
CA VAL A 27 4.43 16.22 -13.22
C VAL A 27 5.49 17.05 -12.51
N TRP A 28 5.98 18.04 -13.25
CA TRP A 28 7.04 18.98 -12.91
C TRP A 28 6.58 20.41 -13.22
N ALA A 29 7.36 21.42 -12.83
CA ALA A 29 6.96 22.82 -13.02
C ALA A 29 6.68 23.19 -14.49
N ASP A 30 7.39 22.58 -15.44
CA ASP A 30 7.27 22.87 -16.87
C ASP A 30 6.00 22.30 -17.52
N ASN A 31 5.38 21.28 -16.93
CA ASN A 31 4.18 20.65 -17.49
C ASN A 31 2.95 20.66 -16.56
N VAL A 32 3.07 21.16 -15.32
CA VAL A 32 1.99 21.11 -14.31
C VAL A 32 0.66 21.66 -14.82
N GLU A 33 0.66 22.79 -15.53
CA GLU A 33 -0.55 23.39 -16.09
C GLU A 33 -1.24 22.48 -17.11
N ARG A 34 -0.46 21.81 -17.97
CA ARG A 34 -0.97 20.87 -18.96
C ARG A 34 -1.56 19.63 -18.28
N GLU A 35 -0.86 19.07 -17.29
CA GLU A 35 -1.31 17.88 -16.59
C GLU A 35 -2.55 18.17 -15.73
N PHE A 36 -2.65 19.34 -15.11
CA PHE A 36 -3.87 19.74 -14.39
C PHE A 36 -5.06 20.03 -15.30
N LYS A 37 -4.84 20.42 -16.57
CA LYS A 37 -5.94 20.43 -17.57
C LYS A 37 -6.48 19.03 -17.82
N LEU A 38 -5.61 18.01 -17.88
CA LEU A 38 -6.03 16.61 -18.01
C LEU A 38 -6.76 16.12 -16.76
N ILE A 39 -6.27 16.46 -15.56
CA ILE A 39 -6.94 16.12 -14.28
C ILE A 39 -8.35 16.71 -14.23
N ARG A 40 -8.53 17.99 -14.61
CA ARG A 40 -9.83 18.65 -14.68
C ARG A 40 -10.80 17.95 -15.63
N ALA A 41 -10.33 17.50 -16.80
CA ALA A 41 -11.17 16.73 -17.72
C ALA A 41 -11.42 15.29 -17.23
N ALA A 42 -10.46 14.69 -16.53
CA ALA A 42 -10.55 13.32 -16.06
C ALA A 42 -11.61 13.15 -14.97
N ILE A 43 -11.73 14.10 -14.04
CA ILE A 43 -12.59 13.91 -12.87
C ILE A 43 -14.08 13.79 -13.22
N GLU A 44 -14.51 14.34 -14.36
CA GLU A 44 -15.89 14.22 -14.86
C GLU A 44 -16.25 12.78 -15.27
N HIS A 45 -15.25 11.98 -15.69
CA HIS A 45 -15.43 10.61 -16.18
C HIS A 45 -14.87 9.55 -15.22
N PHE A 46 -13.94 9.94 -14.35
CA PHE A 46 -13.21 9.08 -13.45
C PHE A 46 -13.27 9.63 -12.02
N PRO A 47 -14.46 9.60 -11.36
CA PRO A 47 -14.71 10.28 -10.09
C PRO A 47 -14.11 9.58 -8.87
N TYR A 48 -13.47 8.41 -9.06
CA TYR A 48 -12.75 7.71 -8.02
C TYR A 48 -11.27 8.05 -8.09
N VAL A 49 -10.72 8.57 -7.00
CA VAL A 49 -9.33 9.02 -6.90
C VAL A 49 -8.63 8.27 -5.78
N SER A 50 -7.59 7.53 -6.13
CA SER A 50 -6.64 7.00 -5.16
C SER A 50 -5.48 7.97 -4.96
N MET A 51 -5.00 8.09 -3.72
CA MET A 51 -3.97 9.04 -3.35
C MET A 51 -2.98 8.45 -2.34
N ASP A 52 -1.73 8.86 -2.50
CA ASP A 52 -0.60 8.54 -1.64
C ASP A 52 0.41 9.71 -1.66
N THR A 53 1.24 9.86 -0.64
CA THR A 53 2.24 10.94 -0.58
C THR A 53 3.60 10.47 -0.05
N GLU A 54 4.67 11.08 -0.56
CA GLU A 54 6.02 10.87 -0.03
C GLU A 54 6.51 12.10 0.72
N PHE A 55 7.11 11.87 1.88
CA PHE A 55 7.58 12.91 2.79
C PHE A 55 8.79 12.42 3.60
N PRO A 56 9.58 13.33 4.22
CA PRO A 56 10.89 12.99 4.78
C PRO A 56 10.81 12.34 6.17
N GLY A 57 9.87 11.42 6.36
CA GLY A 57 9.65 10.65 7.58
C GLY A 57 9.08 11.46 8.74
N VAL A 58 9.44 11.04 9.96
CA VAL A 58 9.02 11.69 11.22
C VAL A 58 10.24 12.05 12.05
N ILE A 59 10.23 13.25 12.64
CA ILE A 59 11.30 13.79 13.48
C ILE A 59 10.85 14.01 14.93
N HIS A 60 9.54 14.07 15.15
CA HIS A 60 8.91 14.03 16.45
C HIS A 60 8.36 12.61 16.64
N VAL A 61 8.86 11.93 17.67
CA VAL A 61 8.48 10.56 18.04
C VAL A 61 7.72 10.56 19.36
N PRO A 62 6.81 9.60 19.59
CA PRO A 62 6.07 9.54 20.85
C PRO A 62 6.99 9.11 21.99
N THR A 63 6.69 9.57 23.20
CA THR A 63 7.38 9.14 24.43
C THR A 63 6.83 7.82 24.99
N LYS A 64 5.67 7.39 24.51
CA LYS A 64 4.98 6.14 24.87
C LYS A 64 4.87 5.24 23.64
N HIS A 65 4.56 3.96 23.86
CA HIS A 65 4.26 3.03 22.77
C HIS A 65 3.07 3.53 21.93
N HIS A 66 3.13 3.35 20.61
CA HIS A 66 2.11 3.85 19.67
C HIS A 66 0.70 3.37 20.00
N ALA A 67 0.55 2.10 20.41
CA ALA A 67 -0.74 1.53 20.80
C ALA A 67 -1.36 2.19 22.05
N SER A 68 -0.56 2.89 22.85
CA SER A 68 -1.02 3.58 24.08
C SER A 68 -1.41 5.04 23.85
N LEU A 69 -1.23 5.56 22.63
CA LEU A 69 -1.60 6.93 22.30
C LEU A 69 -3.11 7.04 22.09
N THR A 70 -3.73 8.04 22.71
CA THR A 70 -5.09 8.47 22.37
C THR A 70 -5.14 9.04 20.95
N ALA A 71 -6.33 9.12 20.35
CA ALA A 71 -6.49 9.73 19.03
C ALA A 71 -5.98 11.18 18.99
N GLY A 72 -6.22 11.94 20.07
CA GLY A 72 -5.73 13.31 20.22
C GLY A 72 -4.19 13.40 20.32
N GLU A 73 -3.54 12.49 21.06
CA GLU A 73 -2.07 12.41 21.11
C GLU A 73 -1.48 12.01 19.75
N ARG A 74 -2.12 11.07 19.03
CA ARG A 74 -1.72 10.70 17.67
C ARG A 74 -1.80 11.89 16.72
N TYR A 75 -2.90 12.64 16.77
CA TYR A 75 -3.05 13.87 15.98
C TYR A 75 -2.01 14.93 16.34
N ALA A 76 -1.74 15.15 17.63
CA ALA A 76 -0.76 16.13 18.07
C ALA A 76 0.65 15.80 17.55
N LEU A 77 1.03 14.51 17.54
CA LEU A 77 2.29 14.04 16.99
C LEU A 77 2.37 14.23 15.47
N LEU A 78 1.32 13.81 14.76
CA LEU A 78 1.18 14.02 13.32
C LEU A 78 1.31 15.50 12.96
N LYS A 79 0.59 16.36 13.69
CA LYS A 79 0.63 17.80 13.51
C LYS A 79 2.04 18.37 13.68
N ALA A 80 2.75 17.95 14.74
CA ALA A 80 4.11 18.42 15.00
C ALA A 80 5.07 18.08 13.86
N ASN A 81 4.98 16.85 13.31
CA ASN A 81 5.77 16.42 12.16
C ASN A 81 5.39 17.18 10.89
N VAL A 82 4.11 17.19 10.52
CA VAL A 82 3.64 17.79 9.27
C VAL A 82 3.88 19.30 9.25
N ASP A 83 3.71 20.01 10.37
CA ASP A 83 4.02 21.45 10.42
C ASP A 83 5.52 21.73 10.24
N ALA A 84 6.41 20.83 10.68
CA ALA A 84 7.86 21.00 10.65
C ALA A 84 8.53 20.51 9.36
N LEU A 85 7.86 19.68 8.57
CA LEU A 85 8.41 19.01 7.39
C LEU A 85 7.74 19.48 6.09
N HIS A 86 8.38 19.14 4.97
CA HIS A 86 7.93 19.48 3.61
C HIS A 86 7.49 18.22 2.88
N LEU A 87 6.37 18.29 2.17
CA LEU A 87 5.90 17.22 1.28
C LEU A 87 6.82 17.12 0.05
N ILE A 88 7.08 15.90 -0.44
CA ILE A 88 8.02 15.64 -1.54
C ILE A 88 7.27 15.24 -2.80
N GLN A 89 6.37 14.25 -2.73
CA GLN A 89 5.56 13.81 -3.86
C GLN A 89 4.09 13.64 -3.49
N VAL A 90 3.21 13.77 -4.49
CA VAL A 90 1.79 13.42 -4.41
C VAL A 90 1.44 12.52 -5.58
N GLY A 91 0.87 11.35 -5.29
CA GLY A 91 0.34 10.43 -6.27
C GLY A 91 -1.16 10.56 -6.41
N LEU A 92 -1.66 10.62 -7.63
CA LEU A 92 -3.10 10.62 -7.91
C LEU A 92 -3.43 9.61 -9.00
N THR A 93 -4.29 8.65 -8.69
CA THR A 93 -4.76 7.65 -9.65
C THR A 93 -6.27 7.72 -9.81
N PHE A 94 -6.76 7.72 -11.03
CA PHE A 94 -8.17 7.94 -11.39
C PHE A 94 -8.80 6.68 -11.95
N ALA A 95 -10.06 6.42 -11.59
CA ALA A 95 -10.85 5.30 -12.11
C ALA A 95 -12.33 5.63 -12.26
N ALA A 96 -12.99 4.91 -13.17
CA ALA A 96 -14.40 5.17 -13.53
C ALA A 96 -15.39 4.66 -12.49
N SER A 97 -15.06 3.53 -11.85
CA SER A 97 -15.93 2.85 -10.89
C SER A 97 -15.07 2.08 -9.88
N PRO A 98 -15.62 1.68 -8.71
CA PRO A 98 -14.84 1.01 -7.66
C PRO A 98 -14.39 -0.41 -8.04
N THR A 99 -14.80 -0.90 -9.21
CA THR A 99 -14.41 -2.20 -9.77
C THR A 99 -13.60 -2.08 -11.06
N SER A 100 -13.44 -0.86 -11.60
CA SER A 100 -12.68 -0.60 -12.82
C SER A 100 -11.17 -0.57 -12.56
N PRO A 101 -10.35 -1.02 -13.52
CA PRO A 101 -8.91 -0.76 -13.46
C PRO A 101 -8.62 0.75 -13.46
N PRO A 102 -7.43 1.16 -12.98
CA PRO A 102 -7.01 2.56 -13.05
C PRO A 102 -6.91 3.03 -14.51
N ALA A 103 -7.40 4.24 -14.78
CA ALA A 103 -7.42 4.84 -16.11
C ALA A 103 -6.27 5.83 -16.33
N LEU A 104 -5.96 6.65 -15.32
CA LEU A 104 -4.90 7.65 -15.36
C LEU A 104 -4.15 7.66 -14.03
N ALA A 105 -2.85 7.91 -14.06
CA ALA A 105 -2.02 8.06 -12.87
C ALA A 105 -1.04 9.23 -13.06
N PHE A 106 -0.87 10.02 -12.01
CA PHE A 106 -0.01 11.20 -11.98
C PHE A 106 0.88 11.15 -10.75
N GLU A 107 2.13 11.59 -10.92
CA GLU A 107 3.09 11.79 -9.83
C GLU A 107 3.56 13.24 -9.86
N ILE A 108 3.13 14.01 -8.86
CA ILE A 108 3.48 15.41 -8.72
C ILE A 108 4.72 15.53 -7.85
N ASN A 109 5.79 16.07 -8.42
CA ASN A 109 7.07 16.25 -7.75
C ASN A 109 7.21 17.69 -7.22
N LEU A 110 7.23 17.87 -5.89
CA LEU A 110 7.25 19.19 -5.26
C LEU A 110 8.67 19.72 -5.04
N ARG A 111 8.81 21.05 -5.02
CA ARG A 111 10.11 21.73 -5.05
C ARG A 111 10.73 21.97 -3.67
N GLU A 112 9.90 22.09 -2.64
CA GLU A 112 10.25 22.75 -1.38
C GLU A 112 11.28 21.98 -0.56
N PHE A 113 11.28 20.65 -0.63
CA PHE A 113 12.20 19.85 0.16
C PHE A 113 13.64 19.90 -0.39
N ASP A 114 14.60 20.10 0.51
CA ASP A 114 16.04 20.07 0.22
C ASP A 114 16.72 19.43 1.43
N PRO A 115 17.27 18.21 1.29
CA PRO A 115 17.86 17.48 2.41
C PRO A 115 19.08 18.20 3.01
N ARG A 116 19.68 19.18 2.33
CA ARG A 116 20.81 19.97 2.84
C ARG A 116 20.37 21.09 3.80
N LEU A 117 19.12 21.53 3.70
CA LEU A 117 18.60 22.69 4.43
C LEU A 117 17.53 22.29 5.45
N HIS A 118 16.72 21.29 5.12
CA HIS A 118 15.52 20.96 5.86
C HIS A 118 15.73 19.79 6.80
N ARG A 119 15.08 19.86 7.97
CA ARG A 119 15.02 18.73 8.92
C ARG A 119 14.30 17.55 8.27
N HIS A 120 14.76 16.35 8.56
CA HIS A 120 14.22 15.10 8.03
C HIS A 120 14.69 13.91 8.86
N ALA A 121 14.03 12.76 8.68
CA ALA A 121 14.55 11.47 9.11
C ALA A 121 15.56 10.96 8.05
N PRO A 122 16.85 10.76 8.40
CA PRO A 122 17.87 10.34 7.43
C PRO A 122 17.54 9.00 6.74
N GLU A 123 16.97 8.05 7.48
CA GLU A 123 16.59 6.74 6.94
C GLU A 123 15.48 6.84 5.89
N SER A 124 14.49 7.71 6.12
CA SER A 124 13.41 7.93 5.16
C SER A 124 13.92 8.59 3.88
N VAL A 125 14.78 9.61 3.99
CA VAL A 125 15.38 10.25 2.81
C VAL A 125 16.27 9.29 2.03
N ARG A 126 17.02 8.44 2.73
CA ARG A 126 17.82 7.39 2.08
C ARG A 126 16.95 6.38 1.36
N LEU A 127 15.88 5.91 1.99
CA LEU A 127 14.93 4.98 1.36
C LEU A 127 14.33 5.57 0.08
N LEU A 128 13.91 6.83 0.11
CA LEU A 128 13.36 7.51 -1.06
C LEU A 128 14.39 7.63 -2.18
N ALA A 129 15.64 8.00 -1.84
CA ALA A 129 16.73 8.04 -2.82
C ALA A 129 17.00 6.65 -3.43
N ASP A 130 17.07 5.61 -2.59
CA ASP A 130 17.30 4.23 -3.01
C ASP A 130 16.16 3.70 -3.90
N ASN A 131 14.95 4.25 -3.77
CA ASN A 131 13.80 3.95 -4.63
C ASN A 131 13.63 4.92 -5.82
N GLY A 132 14.58 5.82 -6.05
CA GLY A 132 14.69 6.62 -7.27
C GLY A 132 14.13 8.04 -7.19
N VAL A 133 13.87 8.57 -5.98
CA VAL A 133 13.56 9.99 -5.80
C VAL A 133 14.83 10.83 -5.99
N ASP A 134 14.84 11.66 -7.03
CA ASP A 134 15.95 12.58 -7.32
C ASP A 134 15.73 13.96 -6.68
N PHE A 135 16.25 14.13 -5.47
CA PHE A 135 16.15 15.38 -4.72
C PHE A 135 16.77 16.60 -5.44
N ALA A 136 17.76 16.40 -6.30
CA ALA A 136 18.33 17.51 -7.08
C ALA A 136 17.34 17.96 -8.16
N ALA A 137 16.66 17.02 -8.83
CA ALA A 137 15.59 17.32 -9.77
C ALA A 137 14.38 17.99 -9.09
N HIS A 138 13.96 17.51 -7.92
CA HIS A 138 12.92 18.18 -7.11
C HIS A 138 13.25 19.66 -6.89
N ARG A 139 14.46 19.97 -6.43
CA ARG A 139 14.88 21.37 -6.25
C ARG A 139 14.93 22.18 -7.54
N ALA A 140 15.44 21.58 -8.62
CA ALA A 140 15.70 22.30 -9.87
C ALA A 140 14.42 22.58 -10.68
N ARG A 141 13.48 21.63 -10.71
CA ARG A 141 12.33 21.64 -11.62
C ARG A 141 11.01 21.15 -10.98
N GLY A 142 11.00 20.92 -9.67
CA GLY A 142 9.78 20.58 -8.92
C GLY A 142 8.72 21.68 -9.00
N VAL A 143 7.47 21.26 -8.88
CA VAL A 143 6.31 22.16 -8.81
C VAL A 143 6.36 22.92 -7.48
N PRO A 144 6.26 24.26 -7.48
CA PRO A 144 6.09 25.01 -6.24
C PRO A 144 4.81 24.57 -5.54
N ALA A 145 4.87 24.23 -4.25
CA ALA A 145 3.72 23.74 -3.49
C ALA A 145 2.55 24.73 -3.46
N THR A 146 2.82 26.04 -3.54
CA THR A 146 1.79 27.09 -3.67
C THR A 146 1.08 27.08 -5.02
N ALA A 147 1.79 26.76 -6.11
CA ALA A 147 1.19 26.60 -7.42
C ALA A 147 0.35 25.32 -7.48
N PHE A 148 0.88 24.22 -6.93
CA PHE A 148 0.13 22.98 -6.78
C PHE A 148 -1.17 23.17 -5.97
N SER A 149 -1.13 23.85 -4.82
CA SER A 149 -2.33 24.04 -3.99
C SER A 149 -3.39 24.90 -4.68
N ALA A 150 -3.00 25.95 -5.41
CA ALA A 150 -3.92 26.75 -6.22
C ALA A 150 -4.56 25.95 -7.37
N LEU A 151 -3.77 25.11 -8.05
CA LEU A 151 -4.27 24.23 -9.10
C LEU A 151 -5.20 23.15 -8.55
N MET A 152 -4.86 22.55 -7.40
CA MET A 152 -5.72 21.58 -6.71
C MET A 152 -7.06 22.21 -6.32
N MET A 153 -7.06 23.42 -5.75
CA MET A 153 -8.27 24.15 -5.37
C MET A 153 -9.21 24.42 -6.55
N SER A 154 -8.65 24.63 -7.76
CA SER A 154 -9.40 24.93 -8.99
C SER A 154 -9.58 23.71 -9.92
N SER A 155 -9.23 22.50 -9.46
CA SER A 155 -9.21 21.29 -10.30
C SER A 155 -10.52 20.51 -10.37
N GLY A 156 -11.45 20.75 -9.46
CA GLY A 156 -12.60 19.86 -9.26
C GLY A 156 -12.34 18.66 -8.34
N LEU A 157 -11.10 18.48 -7.83
CA LEU A 157 -10.76 17.39 -6.90
C LEU A 157 -11.29 17.62 -5.48
N VAL A 158 -11.31 18.88 -5.04
CA VAL A 158 -11.67 19.28 -3.68
C VAL A 158 -12.80 20.29 -3.68
N CYS A 159 -13.54 20.39 -2.57
CA CYS A 159 -14.68 21.30 -2.38
C CYS A 159 -15.86 21.09 -3.36
N CYS A 160 -15.95 19.93 -4.01
CA CYS A 160 -16.91 19.69 -5.11
C CYS A 160 -18.23 19.02 -4.70
N ASN A 161 -18.52 18.93 -3.40
CA ASN A 161 -19.70 18.23 -2.87
C ASN A 161 -21.04 18.97 -3.06
N HIS A 162 -21.05 20.11 -3.77
CA HIS A 162 -22.21 20.99 -3.89
C HIS A 162 -22.91 20.95 -5.25
N ASN A 163 -22.43 20.14 -6.20
CA ASN A 163 -23.09 20.06 -7.50
C ASN A 163 -24.09 18.89 -7.51
N HIS A 164 -25.38 19.18 -7.38
CA HIS A 164 -26.47 18.20 -7.27
C HIS A 164 -26.57 17.21 -8.46
N ASN A 165 -25.85 17.45 -9.57
CA ASN A 165 -25.83 16.60 -10.77
C ASN A 165 -24.62 15.67 -10.87
N HIS A 166 -23.56 15.84 -10.07
CA HIS A 166 -22.35 15.03 -10.14
C HIS A 166 -22.05 14.50 -8.75
N GLY A 167 -22.28 13.20 -8.53
CA GLY A 167 -21.84 12.54 -7.30
C GLY A 167 -20.38 12.91 -7.02
N GLY A 168 -20.11 13.46 -5.83
CA GLY A 168 -18.80 14.03 -5.50
C GLY A 168 -17.66 13.02 -5.61
N VAL A 169 -16.43 13.53 -5.64
CA VAL A 169 -15.21 12.72 -5.73
C VAL A 169 -15.16 11.69 -4.60
N THR A 170 -14.84 10.44 -4.94
CA THR A 170 -14.61 9.38 -3.97
C THR A 170 -13.11 9.15 -3.81
N TRP A 171 -12.60 9.33 -2.61
CA TRP A 171 -11.19 9.17 -2.27
C TRP A 171 -10.92 7.79 -1.70
N VAL A 172 -9.88 7.13 -2.20
CA VAL A 172 -9.36 5.86 -1.69
C VAL A 172 -7.90 6.08 -1.29
N THR A 173 -7.53 5.63 -0.10
CA THR A 173 -6.19 5.88 0.45
C THR A 173 -5.72 4.70 1.28
N PHE A 174 -4.46 4.69 1.73
CA PHE A 174 -3.94 3.66 2.62
C PHE A 174 -3.18 4.29 3.80
N SER A 175 -3.67 4.12 5.03
CA SER A 175 -3.01 4.64 6.24
C SER A 175 -2.78 6.15 6.21
N SER A 176 -3.85 6.88 5.86
CA SER A 176 -3.77 8.16 5.15
C SER A 176 -3.74 9.41 6.00
N ALA A 177 -3.55 9.26 7.31
CA ALA A 177 -3.57 10.38 8.24
C ALA A 177 -2.56 11.47 7.85
N TYR A 178 -1.31 11.07 7.53
CA TYR A 178 -0.26 12.00 7.11
C TYR A 178 -0.53 12.59 5.72
N ASP A 179 -1.02 11.79 4.77
CA ASP A 179 -1.32 12.24 3.41
C ASP A 179 -2.33 13.39 3.42
N PHE A 180 -3.46 13.18 4.11
CA PHE A 180 -4.46 14.23 4.27
C PHE A 180 -3.90 15.42 5.04
N ALA A 181 -3.08 15.20 6.06
CA ALA A 181 -2.49 16.28 6.83
C ALA A 181 -1.59 17.19 5.97
N TYR A 182 -0.75 16.61 5.11
CA TYR A 182 0.06 17.41 4.19
C TYR A 182 -0.80 18.18 3.19
N LEU A 183 -1.79 17.53 2.56
CA LEU A 183 -2.65 18.22 1.59
C LEU A 183 -3.50 19.32 2.24
N ILE A 184 -4.03 19.08 3.44
CA ILE A 184 -4.76 20.11 4.22
C ILE A 184 -3.83 21.27 4.58
N LYS A 185 -2.59 21.02 5.02
CA LYS A 185 -1.60 22.07 5.28
C LYS A 185 -1.36 22.93 4.04
N LEU A 186 -1.20 22.30 2.87
CA LEU A 186 -1.00 23.00 1.60
C LEU A 186 -2.23 23.80 1.17
N LEU A 187 -3.43 23.23 1.25
CA LEU A 187 -4.69 23.88 0.87
C LEU A 187 -5.06 25.03 1.80
N MET A 188 -4.74 24.91 3.10
CA MET A 188 -4.95 25.99 4.07
C MET A 188 -3.90 27.11 3.96
N GLY A 189 -2.73 26.84 3.37
CA GLY A 189 -1.62 27.79 3.30
C GLY A 189 -1.06 28.20 4.67
N ARG A 190 -1.32 27.40 5.72
CA ARG A 190 -0.90 27.66 7.11
C ARG A 190 -0.74 26.35 7.87
N LYS A 191 -0.21 26.44 9.10
CA LYS A 191 -0.10 25.29 10.02
C LYS A 191 -1.46 24.62 10.25
N LEU A 192 -1.41 23.32 10.53
CA LEU A 192 -2.60 22.50 10.75
C LEU A 192 -3.49 23.01 11.90
N PRO A 193 -4.79 22.66 11.95
CA PRO A 193 -5.68 23.02 13.04
C PRO A 193 -5.16 22.58 14.41
N ARG A 194 -5.58 23.26 15.49
CA ARG A 194 -5.12 22.91 16.85
C ARG A 194 -5.71 21.59 17.34
N SER A 195 -6.99 21.35 17.06
CA SER A 195 -7.71 20.15 17.49
C SER A 195 -7.84 19.12 16.36
N GLN A 196 -7.89 17.85 16.72
CA GLN A 196 -8.19 16.76 15.78
C GLN A 196 -9.58 16.91 15.16
N ALA A 197 -10.56 17.34 15.95
CA ALA A 197 -11.93 17.53 15.48
C ALA A 197 -12.01 18.59 14.37
N ASP A 198 -11.30 19.71 14.52
CA ASP A 198 -11.20 20.73 13.48
C ASP A 198 -10.50 20.19 12.24
N PHE A 199 -9.40 19.44 12.41
CA PHE A 199 -8.70 18.80 11.30
C PHE A 199 -9.63 17.89 10.49
N LEU A 200 -10.36 16.98 11.15
CA LEU A 200 -11.32 16.10 10.49
C LEU A 200 -12.47 16.88 9.84
N ARG A 201 -12.86 18.03 10.39
CA ARG A 201 -13.81 18.94 9.73
C ARG A 201 -13.24 19.51 8.43
N TYR A 202 -11.99 19.94 8.42
CA TYR A 202 -11.34 20.40 7.18
C TYR A 202 -11.21 19.28 6.15
N VAL A 203 -10.88 18.05 6.57
CA VAL A 203 -10.90 16.89 5.66
C VAL A 203 -12.27 16.75 5.00
N ARG A 204 -13.37 16.80 5.77
CA ARG A 204 -14.72 16.72 5.21
C ARG A 204 -15.06 17.88 4.27
N VAL A 205 -14.62 19.10 4.58
CA VAL A 205 -14.87 20.29 3.73
C VAL A 205 -14.14 20.16 2.40
N PHE A 206 -12.86 19.77 2.41
CA PHE A 206 -12.06 19.69 1.19
C PHE A 206 -12.33 18.40 0.40
N PHE A 207 -12.38 17.25 1.05
CA PHE A 207 -12.41 15.93 0.39
C PHE A 207 -13.77 15.24 0.44
N GLY A 208 -14.73 15.78 1.19
CA GLY A 208 -16.06 15.22 1.32
C GLY A 208 -16.18 14.04 2.29
N HIS A 209 -17.30 13.34 2.16
CA HIS A 209 -17.66 12.22 3.03
C HIS A 209 -17.19 10.87 2.47
N ASN A 210 -16.98 10.78 1.16
CA ASN A 210 -16.63 9.55 0.46
C ASN A 210 -15.12 9.33 0.50
N VAL A 211 -14.57 9.14 1.70
CA VAL A 211 -13.15 8.79 1.92
C VAL A 211 -13.07 7.38 2.46
N TYR A 212 -12.28 6.52 1.82
CA TYR A 212 -12.10 5.13 2.19
C TYR A 212 -10.63 4.83 2.45
N ASP A 213 -10.28 4.67 3.73
CA ASP A 213 -8.94 4.26 4.13
C ASP A 213 -8.83 2.72 4.14
N VAL A 214 -8.08 2.18 3.18
CA VAL A 214 -7.88 0.73 3.00
C VAL A 214 -7.27 0.09 4.24
N LYS A 215 -6.42 0.81 4.99
CA LYS A 215 -5.82 0.32 6.23
C LYS A 215 -6.88 0.14 7.32
N HIS A 216 -7.90 0.99 7.35
CA HIS A 216 -9.05 0.82 8.23
C HIS A 216 -9.94 -0.35 7.76
N MET A 217 -10.25 -0.40 6.47
CA MET A 217 -11.11 -1.46 5.88
C MET A 217 -10.54 -2.86 6.09
N MET A 218 -9.22 -3.04 5.93
CA MET A 218 -8.58 -4.35 6.04
C MET A 218 -8.68 -4.97 7.44
N ARG A 219 -8.98 -4.20 8.50
CA ARG A 219 -9.25 -4.76 9.84
C ARG A 219 -10.43 -5.72 9.86
N TYR A 220 -11.33 -5.61 8.88
CA TYR A 220 -12.50 -6.47 8.71
C TYR A 220 -12.26 -7.57 7.67
N CYS A 221 -11.03 -7.72 7.19
CA CYS A 221 -10.63 -8.70 6.20
C CYS A 221 -9.71 -9.73 6.83
N ALA A 222 -10.20 -10.94 7.06
CA ALA A 222 -9.40 -12.01 7.64
C ALA A 222 -8.13 -12.27 6.81
N GLY A 223 -6.99 -12.29 7.50
CA GLY A 223 -5.67 -12.57 6.91
C GLY A 223 -4.91 -11.36 6.36
N LEU A 224 -5.48 -10.14 6.41
CA LEU A 224 -4.81 -8.92 5.93
C LEU A 224 -4.23 -8.11 7.09
N TYR A 225 -2.94 -7.79 7.01
CA TYR A 225 -2.22 -6.97 7.99
C TYR A 225 -0.90 -6.45 7.42
N GLY A 226 -0.33 -5.42 8.05
CA GLY A 226 0.94 -4.80 7.63
C GLY A 226 0.79 -3.62 6.69
N GLY A 227 1.85 -3.29 5.95
CA GLY A 227 1.90 -2.19 4.98
C GLY A 227 1.32 -2.56 3.61
N LEU A 228 1.19 -1.56 2.72
CA LEU A 228 0.53 -1.68 1.42
C LEU A 228 1.09 -2.84 0.58
N ASP A 229 2.41 -2.91 0.37
CA ASP A 229 3.04 -3.97 -0.42
C ASP A 229 2.72 -5.38 0.11
N ARG A 230 2.66 -5.56 1.44
CA ARG A 230 2.32 -6.85 2.06
C ARG A 230 0.86 -7.22 1.83
N VAL A 231 -0.04 -6.25 1.98
CA VAL A 231 -1.48 -6.46 1.78
C VAL A 231 -1.76 -6.77 0.30
N ALA A 232 -1.12 -6.04 -0.63
CA ALA A 232 -1.19 -6.31 -2.05
C ALA A 232 -0.70 -7.73 -2.39
N ALA A 233 0.47 -8.12 -1.88
CA ALA A 233 1.01 -9.47 -2.07
C ALA A 233 0.09 -10.57 -1.53
N ALA A 234 -0.49 -10.39 -0.34
CA ALA A 234 -1.45 -11.33 0.25
C ALA A 234 -2.72 -11.51 -0.60
N LEU A 235 -3.09 -10.50 -1.39
CA LEU A 235 -4.24 -10.49 -2.28
C LEU A 235 -3.92 -10.95 -3.72
N GLY A 236 -2.65 -11.26 -4.00
CA GLY A 236 -2.17 -11.57 -5.34
C GLY A 236 -2.22 -10.37 -6.29
N VAL A 237 -2.11 -9.15 -5.76
CA VAL A 237 -2.04 -7.91 -6.54
C VAL A 237 -0.58 -7.55 -6.77
N GLU A 238 -0.22 -7.42 -8.04
CA GLU A 238 1.12 -6.97 -8.45
C GLU A 238 1.12 -5.48 -8.77
N ARG A 239 2.26 -4.84 -8.57
CA ARG A 239 2.46 -3.42 -8.90
C ARG A 239 2.45 -3.24 -10.42
N ALA A 240 1.41 -2.60 -10.93
CA ALA A 240 1.18 -2.45 -12.37
C ALA A 240 2.16 -1.47 -13.06
N ALA A 241 2.66 -0.47 -12.34
CA ALA A 241 3.57 0.54 -12.87
C ALA A 241 4.40 1.18 -11.75
N GLY A 242 5.60 1.68 -12.07
CA GLY A 242 6.46 2.41 -11.14
C GLY A 242 7.22 1.53 -10.14
N ARG A 243 7.81 2.16 -9.13
CA ARG A 243 8.59 1.52 -8.04
C ARG A 243 7.86 1.69 -6.71
N SER A 244 8.17 0.85 -5.73
CA SER A 244 7.71 1.09 -4.35
C SER A 244 8.35 2.38 -3.80
N HIS A 245 7.68 3.06 -2.88
CA HIS A 245 8.10 4.33 -2.29
C HIS A 245 8.22 5.46 -3.33
N GLN A 246 7.23 5.52 -4.22
CA GLN A 246 6.99 6.62 -5.15
C GLN A 246 5.49 6.85 -5.20
N ALA A 247 5.07 8.06 -4.85
CA ALA A 247 3.66 8.35 -4.56
C ALA A 247 2.72 7.97 -5.72
N GLY A 248 3.11 8.21 -6.97
CA GLY A 248 2.29 7.85 -8.14
C GLY A 248 2.06 6.34 -8.22
N SER A 249 3.13 5.57 -8.05
CA SER A 249 3.12 4.11 -8.07
C SER A 249 2.34 3.51 -6.90
N ASP A 250 2.52 4.06 -5.70
CA ASP A 250 1.80 3.62 -4.50
C ASP A 250 0.31 3.99 -4.51
N SER A 251 -0.06 5.11 -5.15
CA SER A 251 -1.46 5.44 -5.40
C SER A 251 -2.14 4.43 -6.35
N VAL A 252 -1.41 3.91 -7.36
CA VAL A 252 -1.92 2.85 -8.24
C VAL A 252 -2.09 1.54 -7.47
N LEU A 253 -1.08 1.15 -6.70
CA LEU A 253 -1.14 -0.08 -5.90
C LEU A 253 -2.24 -0.03 -4.85
N THR A 254 -2.46 1.14 -4.23
CA THR A 254 -3.57 1.40 -3.31
C THR A 254 -4.92 1.18 -4.00
N TRP A 255 -5.09 1.70 -5.22
CA TRP A 255 -6.32 1.51 -5.99
C TRP A 255 -6.59 0.03 -6.32
N ASP A 256 -5.59 -0.67 -6.85
CA ASP A 256 -5.76 -2.09 -7.21
C ASP A 256 -5.98 -2.98 -5.98
N THR A 257 -5.34 -2.65 -4.85
CA THR A 257 -5.56 -3.31 -3.57
C THR A 257 -6.99 -3.09 -3.07
N PHE A 258 -7.48 -1.85 -3.08
CA PHE A 258 -8.87 -1.53 -2.74
C PHE A 258 -9.87 -2.30 -3.61
N ARG A 259 -9.65 -2.28 -4.93
CA ARG A 259 -10.50 -2.99 -5.90
C ARG A 259 -10.57 -4.48 -5.58
N ARG A 260 -9.42 -5.09 -5.26
CA ARG A 260 -9.35 -6.50 -4.89
C ARG A 260 -10.02 -6.81 -3.55
N ILE A 261 -9.85 -5.94 -2.55
CA ILE A 261 -10.53 -6.06 -1.25
C ILE A 261 -12.04 -5.96 -1.42
N LYS A 262 -12.54 -4.98 -2.18
CA LYS A 262 -13.98 -4.86 -2.49
C LYS A 262 -14.51 -6.15 -3.11
N GLN A 263 -13.82 -6.70 -4.11
CA GLN A 263 -14.26 -7.91 -4.81
C GLN A 263 -14.32 -9.15 -3.90
N VAL A 264 -13.32 -9.34 -3.03
CA VAL A 264 -13.18 -10.57 -2.23
C VAL A 264 -13.97 -10.50 -0.92
N TYR A 265 -13.91 -9.37 -0.22
CA TYR A 265 -14.45 -9.25 1.15
C TYR A 265 -15.76 -8.47 1.22
N PHE A 266 -16.02 -7.58 0.26
CA PHE A 266 -17.21 -6.70 0.28
C PHE A 266 -18.01 -6.78 -1.04
N PRO A 267 -18.47 -7.98 -1.47
CA PRO A 267 -19.12 -8.17 -2.77
C PRO A 267 -20.52 -7.57 -2.86
N LYS A 268 -21.18 -7.31 -1.72
CA LYS A 268 -22.53 -6.73 -1.68
C LYS A 268 -22.46 -5.22 -1.86
N GLU A 269 -23.34 -4.67 -2.69
CA GLU A 269 -23.47 -3.23 -2.86
C GLU A 269 -23.87 -2.52 -1.56
N GLY A 270 -23.42 -1.28 -1.39
CA GLY A 270 -23.70 -0.46 -0.22
C GLY A 270 -22.90 -0.79 1.05
N VAL A 271 -22.24 -1.96 1.14
CA VAL A 271 -21.43 -2.33 2.33
C VAL A 271 -20.29 -1.35 2.57
N LEU A 272 -19.74 -0.77 1.50
CA LEU A 272 -18.65 0.20 1.65
C LEU A 272 -19.07 1.44 2.45
N ASN A 273 -20.34 1.82 2.45
CA ASN A 273 -20.82 3.03 3.11
C ASN A 273 -20.55 3.05 4.62
N SER A 274 -20.40 1.88 5.27
CA SER A 274 -20.04 1.82 6.70
C SER A 274 -18.61 2.22 7.01
N PHE A 275 -17.73 2.27 6.00
CA PHE A 275 -16.32 2.66 6.15
C PHE A 275 -16.04 4.11 5.71
N ALA A 276 -17.03 4.79 5.15
CA ALA A 276 -16.88 6.13 4.60
C ALA A 276 -16.52 7.15 5.69
N GLY A 277 -15.48 7.94 5.45
CA GLY A 277 -15.06 9.06 6.30
C GLY A 277 -14.21 8.65 7.51
N VAL A 278 -13.79 7.39 7.62
CA VAL A 278 -12.94 6.90 8.72
C VAL A 278 -11.48 6.87 8.26
N ILE A 279 -10.61 7.64 8.93
CA ILE A 279 -9.16 7.68 8.67
C ILE A 279 -8.44 6.88 9.74
N PHE A 280 -7.64 5.90 9.32
CA PHE A 280 -6.90 5.03 10.23
C PHE A 280 -5.97 5.83 11.16
N GLY A 281 -6.00 5.50 12.45
CA GLY A 281 -5.21 6.14 13.50
C GLY A 281 -5.84 7.43 14.05
N LEU A 282 -6.86 7.99 13.40
CA LEU A 282 -7.58 9.20 13.84
C LEU A 282 -9.04 8.92 14.19
N GLU A 283 -9.46 7.67 14.17
CA GLU A 283 -10.75 7.26 14.72
C GLU A 283 -10.76 7.35 16.25
N GLU A 284 -11.90 7.77 16.81
CA GLU A 284 -12.20 7.51 18.22
C GLU A 284 -12.48 6.02 18.35
N LEU A 285 -11.53 5.28 18.93
CA LEU A 285 -11.71 3.86 19.20
C LEU A 285 -12.77 3.72 20.30
N ASN A 286 -14.00 3.36 19.92
CA ASN A 286 -14.99 2.87 20.87
C ASN A 286 -14.53 1.51 21.42
N GLY A 287 -13.66 1.51 22.43
CA GLY A 287 -13.40 0.47 23.46
C GLY A 287 -13.11 -1.00 23.07
N LEU A 288 -13.35 -1.44 21.83
CA LEU A 288 -13.45 -2.86 21.48
C LEU A 288 -12.35 -3.34 20.53
N ALA A 289 -11.69 -2.44 19.79
CA ALA A 289 -10.67 -2.82 18.80
C ALA A 289 -9.22 -2.79 19.33
N ALA A 290 -8.94 -2.15 20.47
CA ALA A 290 -7.59 -2.07 21.02
C ALA A 290 -7.08 -3.41 21.62
N ALA A 291 -7.96 -4.41 21.79
CA ALA A 291 -7.62 -5.67 22.44
C ALA A 291 -7.10 -6.75 21.46
N GLU A 292 -7.26 -6.60 20.14
CA GLU A 292 -6.84 -7.61 19.16
C GLU A 292 -5.40 -7.43 18.65
N GLU A 293 -4.83 -6.21 18.72
CA GLU A 293 -3.42 -5.99 18.31
C GLU A 293 -2.39 -6.57 19.30
N ALA A 294 -2.83 -7.05 20.48
CA ALA A 294 -1.92 -7.50 21.55
C ALA A 294 -1.75 -9.02 21.67
N LYS A 295 -2.35 -9.85 20.80
CA LYS A 295 -2.20 -11.32 20.89
C LYS A 295 -1.35 -11.90 19.74
N PRO A 296 -0.23 -12.56 20.04
CA PRO A 296 0.43 -13.44 19.07
C PRO A 296 -0.53 -14.59 18.74
N ALA A 297 -0.76 -14.84 17.44
CA ALA A 297 -1.59 -15.95 16.99
C ALA A 297 -0.93 -17.29 17.35
N GLU A 298 -1.54 -18.06 18.25
CA GLU A 298 -1.21 -19.46 18.47
C GLU A 298 -1.61 -20.28 17.23
N THR A 299 -0.61 -20.78 16.50
CA THR A 299 -0.80 -21.76 15.44
C THR A 299 -1.40 -23.06 15.98
N LYS A 300 -2.71 -23.25 15.83
CA LYS A 300 -3.32 -24.58 15.95
C LYS A 300 -2.88 -25.43 14.78
N LYS A 301 -2.00 -26.41 15.04
CA LYS A 301 -1.67 -27.49 14.09
C LYS A 301 -2.93 -28.29 13.78
N VAL A 302 -3.44 -28.15 12.56
CA VAL A 302 -4.47 -29.05 12.02
C VAL A 302 -3.74 -30.29 11.49
N ASN A 303 -3.87 -31.41 12.20
CA ASN A 303 -3.41 -32.71 11.73
C ASN A 303 -4.34 -33.19 10.61
N VAL A 304 -3.83 -33.24 9.38
CA VAL A 304 -4.49 -33.93 8.26
C VAL A 304 -4.06 -35.39 8.31
N ALA A 305 -4.89 -36.25 8.90
CA ALA A 305 -4.73 -37.70 8.80
C ALA A 305 -5.49 -38.20 7.56
N ALA A 306 -4.74 -38.70 6.58
CA ALA A 306 -5.25 -39.32 5.38
C ALA A 306 -5.95 -40.66 5.71
N SER A 307 -7.17 -40.82 5.18
CA SER A 307 -7.96 -42.03 5.21
C SER A 307 -7.36 -43.07 4.25
N ALA A 308 -6.88 -44.19 4.79
CA ALA A 308 -6.70 -45.44 4.04
C ALA A 308 -7.32 -46.58 4.83
N ARG A 309 -8.50 -47.03 4.37
CA ARG A 309 -9.14 -48.28 4.81
C ARG A 309 -8.34 -49.46 4.27
N THR A 310 -7.82 -50.31 5.15
CA THR A 310 -7.52 -51.70 4.84
C THR A 310 -8.14 -52.59 5.90
N ASN A 311 -8.96 -53.52 5.43
CA ASN A 311 -9.62 -54.54 6.23
C ASN A 311 -8.95 -55.86 5.86
N LYS A 312 -8.63 -56.69 6.87
CA LYS A 312 -8.62 -58.17 6.89
C LYS A 312 -7.40 -58.79 7.60
N LEU A 313 -7.75 -59.37 8.75
CA LEU A 313 -7.49 -60.76 9.19
C LEU A 313 -6.05 -61.30 9.27
N ARG A 314 -5.68 -61.60 10.52
CA ARG A 314 -4.63 -62.52 10.98
C ARG A 314 -4.98 -63.96 10.55
N PRO A 315 -3.99 -64.88 10.46
CA PRO A 315 -3.79 -65.80 11.59
C PRO A 315 -2.34 -66.29 11.87
N SER A 316 -2.15 -66.75 13.12
CA SER A 316 -1.32 -67.86 13.68
C SER A 316 0.16 -68.10 13.31
N GLY A 317 1.00 -68.36 14.34
CA GLY A 317 2.47 -68.69 14.31
C GLY A 317 2.84 -70.11 13.85
N PRO A 318 3.92 -70.80 14.34
CA PRO A 318 4.92 -70.46 15.37
C PRO A 318 6.43 -70.79 15.06
N GLN A 319 7.33 -70.29 15.94
CA GLN A 319 8.66 -70.77 16.41
C GLN A 319 9.59 -71.68 15.57
N ARG A 320 10.90 -71.33 15.48
CA ARG A 320 12.05 -72.11 16.07
C ARG A 320 13.45 -71.46 15.93
N LYS A 321 14.37 -71.97 16.76
CA LYS A 321 15.70 -71.49 17.22
C LYS A 321 16.92 -71.90 16.35
N LYS A 322 18.09 -71.32 16.71
CA LYS A 322 19.52 -71.80 16.65
C LYS A 322 20.40 -71.10 15.60
N THR A 323 21.36 -70.21 15.95
CA THR A 323 22.73 -70.34 16.56
C THR A 323 23.83 -70.88 15.62
N THR A 324 24.86 -70.07 15.32
CA THR A 324 26.32 -70.36 15.15
C THR A 324 27.05 -69.05 14.74
N SER A 325 27.91 -68.43 15.56
CA SER A 325 29.38 -68.56 15.75
C SER A 325 30.28 -67.73 14.78
N ALA A 326 31.22 -66.99 15.38
CA ALA A 326 32.16 -65.90 14.98
C ALA A 326 33.33 -66.31 14.00
N PRO A 327 34.43 -65.53 13.68
CA PRO A 327 35.02 -64.32 14.33
C PRO A 327 35.70 -63.26 13.35
N PRO A 328 36.78 -62.47 13.67
CA PRO A 328 36.85 -60.98 13.51
C PRO A 328 38.06 -60.55 12.60
N PRO A 329 38.78 -59.41 12.77
CA PRO A 329 38.48 -58.01 13.18
C PRO A 329 38.80 -57.01 12.03
N HIS A 330 38.68 -55.69 12.24
CA HIS A 330 39.74 -54.71 11.92
C HIS A 330 39.36 -53.31 12.39
N VAL A 331 40.26 -52.74 13.17
CA VAL A 331 40.22 -51.44 13.82
C VAL A 331 40.72 -50.38 12.84
N TYR A 332 39.95 -49.32 12.61
CA TYR A 332 40.52 -48.00 12.32
C TYR A 332 39.75 -46.95 13.12
N ARG A 333 40.46 -46.39 14.10
CA ARG A 333 40.08 -45.23 14.89
C ARG A 333 40.51 -44.00 14.08
N ALA A 334 39.55 -43.25 13.54
CA ALA A 334 39.80 -41.94 12.94
C ALA A 334 39.09 -40.86 13.76
N VAL A 335 39.88 -39.83 14.03
CA VAL A 335 39.72 -38.73 14.96
C VAL A 335 38.53 -37.82 14.58
N SER A 336 37.76 -37.40 15.58
CA SER A 336 36.67 -36.42 15.45
C SER A 336 37.18 -35.09 14.89
N ALA A 337 36.65 -34.68 13.74
CA ALA A 337 36.68 -33.29 13.30
C ALA A 337 35.41 -32.58 13.83
N PRO A 338 35.52 -31.36 14.40
CA PRO A 338 34.35 -30.59 14.79
C PRO A 338 33.56 -30.15 13.55
N PRO A 339 32.23 -30.01 13.64
CA PRO A 339 31.41 -29.57 12.52
C PRO A 339 31.79 -28.14 12.11
N PRO A 340 31.74 -27.80 10.80
CA PRO A 340 32.02 -26.46 10.33
C PRO A 340 31.04 -25.47 10.95
N GLN A 341 31.57 -24.37 11.49
CA GLN A 341 30.79 -23.26 12.01
C GLN A 341 29.93 -22.69 10.89
N ALA A 342 28.62 -22.62 11.12
CA ALA A 342 27.69 -21.94 10.24
C ALA A 342 28.13 -20.46 10.06
N PRO A 343 28.02 -19.88 8.86
CA PRO A 343 28.30 -18.48 8.67
C PRO A 343 27.36 -17.66 9.56
N VAL A 344 27.95 -16.82 10.42
CA VAL A 344 27.23 -15.81 11.18
C VAL A 344 26.71 -14.78 10.17
N TYR A 345 25.48 -15.01 9.69
CA TYR A 345 24.71 -13.94 9.09
C TYR A 345 24.38 -12.95 10.21
N ARG A 346 25.13 -11.84 10.26
CA ARG A 346 24.64 -10.62 10.93
C ARG A 346 23.31 -10.28 10.27
N ALA A 347 22.22 -10.48 11.01
CA ALA A 347 20.94 -9.89 10.68
C ALA A 347 21.15 -8.38 10.60
N VAL A 348 21.18 -7.84 9.38
CA VAL A 348 20.96 -6.42 9.17
C VAL A 348 19.50 -6.20 9.52
N ALA A 349 19.26 -5.63 10.70
CA ALA A 349 17.95 -5.16 11.10
C ALA A 349 17.48 -4.15 10.04
N THR A 350 16.50 -4.53 9.24
CA THR A 350 15.71 -3.61 8.44
C THR A 350 14.94 -2.72 9.42
N PRO A 351 14.99 -1.38 9.29
CA PRO A 351 14.12 -0.53 10.07
C PRO A 351 12.69 -0.76 9.58
N ALA A 352 11.89 -1.42 10.42
CA ALA A 352 10.45 -1.45 10.27
C ALA A 352 9.94 -0.02 10.49
N PHE A 353 9.29 0.55 9.48
CA PHE A 353 8.42 1.71 9.68
C PHE A 353 7.35 1.31 10.71
N PRO A 354 7.23 2.02 11.85
CA PRO A 354 6.25 1.65 12.85
C PRO A 354 4.83 1.91 12.33
N VAL A 355 4.01 0.90 12.57
CA VAL A 355 2.65 0.62 12.08
C VAL A 355 1.62 1.67 12.44
#